data_AF-A0A5C3KQC6-F1
#
_entry.id   AF-A0A5C3KQC6-F1
#
_cell.length_a   1.000
_cell.length_b   1.000
_cell.length_c   1.000
_cell.angle_alpha   90.00
_cell.angle_beta   90.00
_cell.angle_gamma   90.00
#
_symmetry.space_group_name_H-M   'P 1'
#
loop_
_entity.id
_entity.type
_entity.pdbx_description
1 polymer ?
#
loop_
_entity_poly.entity_id
_entity_poly.type
_entity_poly.pdbx_seq_one_letter_code
_entity_poly.pdbx_strand_id
1 'polypeptide(L)'
;MYPKVVALDTDWTIFSGWLSKDKWGKGAGAAQKIEDNIKEISSREVQDKTNAQNKCVMYEDVPRIIEDILKNGAKLAIVSCNTSKDLCDRALYFFKVKDGSGKEKRLIELVSFDEVYNSEKTVHFEKIKGWAKCHYTDMILYDDEAINNIVEIKLGVTFQVSRDQKGLTWANYQQGISVWRRNKEIETPWLGNDAKLYPKKKFIGYSGMDLDTINLLEAGGRRHDRKEAARWGYSMYIADDPLIAKYFSDWIKDPTVGLGPSAKTVVCAIYFRDESIFNKIPKIWVPEDKTLQTNNVSGKPFDIAWSQENRDLKVESWGVKKPYILFARHHNMPKEKWGLPFPIPYPQRFNEMVIYPQVQEAQILIVRLSDADLAKHIRDGPHLHYEKKLTEWNITVPSETKKDFVANKESFA
;
A
#
# COMPACT_ATOMS: atom_id res chain seq x y z
N MET A 1 17.96 2.73 12.36
CA MET A 1 16.68 3.47 12.45
C MET A 1 15.55 2.47 12.68
N TYR A 2 14.53 2.85 13.44
CA TYR A 2 13.41 2.00 13.84
C TYR A 2 12.09 2.82 13.85
N PRO A 3 10.91 2.24 13.53
CA PRO A 3 9.62 2.93 13.62
C PRO A 3 9.37 3.53 15.01
N LYS A 4 8.64 4.65 15.09
CA LYS A 4 8.21 5.23 16.37
C LYS A 4 7.02 4.49 16.96
N VAL A 5 6.16 3.93 16.11
CA VAL A 5 5.01 3.10 16.50
C VAL A 5 5.02 1.82 15.68
N VAL A 6 4.89 0.69 16.36
CA VAL A 6 4.64 -0.61 15.75
C VAL A 6 3.26 -1.07 16.17
N ALA A 7 2.33 -1.10 15.21
CA ALA A 7 0.95 -1.50 15.42
C ALA A 7 0.74 -2.93 14.96
N LEU A 8 0.04 -3.71 15.78
CA LEU A 8 -0.30 -5.11 15.53
C LEU A 8 -1.82 -5.28 15.56
N ASP A 9 -2.38 -5.97 14.57
CA ASP A 9 -3.72 -6.55 14.69
C ASP A 9 -3.76 -7.70 15.70
N THR A 10 -4.95 -8.11 16.12
CA THR A 10 -5.15 -9.17 17.09
C THR A 10 -5.38 -10.54 16.45
N ASP A 11 -6.53 -10.71 15.80
CA ASP A 11 -7.00 -12.02 15.34
C ASP A 11 -6.13 -12.43 14.14
N TRP A 12 -5.65 -13.67 14.10
CA TRP A 12 -4.72 -14.18 13.07
C TRP A 12 -3.40 -13.40 12.88
N THR A 13 -3.10 -12.43 13.74
CA THR A 13 -1.84 -11.67 13.75
C THR A 13 -1.05 -11.93 15.03
N ILE A 14 -1.58 -11.56 16.21
CA ILE A 14 -0.96 -11.86 17.52
C ILE A 14 -1.28 -13.28 17.96
N PHE A 15 -2.51 -13.74 17.71
CA PHE A 15 -2.96 -15.08 18.11
C PHE A 15 -3.85 -15.71 17.04
N SER A 16 -3.93 -17.05 17.04
CA SER A 16 -4.81 -17.79 16.14
C SER A 16 -6.27 -17.72 16.58
N GLY A 17 -7.20 -17.87 15.63
CA GLY A 17 -8.63 -17.90 15.89
C GLY A 17 -9.27 -16.52 16.01
N TRP A 18 -10.56 -16.50 16.35
CA TRP A 18 -11.37 -15.28 16.43
C TRP A 18 -11.98 -15.13 17.82
N LEU A 19 -11.71 -14.01 18.48
CA LEU A 19 -12.42 -13.61 19.70
C LEU A 19 -13.79 -13.02 19.35
N SER A 20 -14.75 -13.87 19.03
CA SER A 20 -16.09 -13.46 18.60
C SER A 20 -17.08 -13.42 19.77
N LYS A 21 -17.68 -12.26 20.01
CA LYS A 21 -18.76 -12.10 21.01
C LYS A 21 -20.00 -12.93 20.75
N ASP A 22 -20.15 -13.44 19.53
CA ASP A 22 -21.29 -14.27 19.10
C ASP A 22 -21.02 -15.75 19.36
N LYS A 23 -19.76 -16.13 19.63
CA LYS A 23 -19.36 -17.53 19.89
C LYS A 23 -18.92 -17.77 21.32
N TRP A 24 -18.16 -16.83 21.90
CA TRP A 24 -17.58 -16.97 23.23
C TRP A 24 -18.63 -16.73 24.32
N GLY A 25 -18.66 -17.59 25.33
CA GLY A 25 -19.58 -17.45 26.47
C GLY A 25 -21.04 -17.66 26.11
N LYS A 26 -21.33 -18.59 25.17
CA LYS A 26 -22.71 -18.92 24.74
C LYS A 26 -23.20 -20.28 25.22
N GLY A 27 -22.33 -21.09 25.83
CA GLY A 27 -22.71 -22.39 26.37
C GLY A 27 -23.31 -22.31 27.78
N ALA A 28 -23.68 -23.48 28.32
CA ALA A 28 -24.18 -23.61 29.67
C ALA A 28 -23.15 -23.13 30.70
N GLY A 29 -23.60 -22.36 31.70
CA GLY A 29 -22.73 -21.81 32.75
C GLY A 29 -21.94 -20.57 32.34
N ALA A 30 -22.31 -19.91 31.24
CA ALA A 30 -21.68 -18.65 30.84
C ALA A 30 -21.78 -17.58 31.94
N ALA A 31 -20.68 -16.89 32.18
CA ALA A 31 -20.65 -15.70 33.02
C ALA A 31 -21.41 -14.55 32.33
N GLN A 32 -22.00 -13.66 33.13
CA GLN A 32 -22.76 -12.51 32.64
C GLN A 32 -21.89 -11.55 31.82
N LYS A 33 -20.66 -11.30 32.28
CA LYS A 33 -19.66 -10.50 31.57
C LYS A 33 -18.93 -11.37 30.57
N ILE A 34 -18.78 -10.90 29.33
CA ILE A 34 -18.32 -11.74 28.23
C ILE A 34 -16.85 -12.13 28.40
N GLU A 35 -16.02 -11.21 28.88
CA GLU A 35 -14.61 -11.39 29.18
C GLU A 35 -14.37 -12.41 30.31
N ASP A 36 -15.32 -12.56 31.23
CA ASP A 36 -15.23 -13.56 32.30
C ASP A 36 -15.47 -14.99 31.80
N ASN A 37 -15.85 -15.17 30.53
CA ASN A 37 -15.91 -16.47 29.87
C ASN A 37 -14.56 -16.91 29.28
N ILE A 38 -13.52 -16.05 29.28
CA ILE A 38 -12.16 -16.46 28.93
C ILE A 38 -11.46 -17.06 30.15
N LYS A 39 -10.80 -18.21 29.98
CA LYS A 39 -9.85 -18.78 30.95
C LYS A 39 -8.45 -18.92 30.36
N GLU A 40 -7.44 -18.68 31.18
CA GLU A 40 -6.04 -18.98 30.88
C GLU A 40 -5.83 -20.49 30.91
N ILE A 41 -5.22 -21.02 29.84
CA ILE A 41 -4.73 -22.41 29.78
C ILE A 41 -3.21 -22.42 29.96
N SER A 42 -2.52 -21.46 29.35
CA SER A 42 -1.10 -21.20 29.54
C SER A 42 -0.79 -19.73 29.26
N SER A 43 0.48 -19.31 29.43
CA SER A 43 0.93 -17.96 29.07
C SER A 43 0.78 -17.60 27.58
N ARG A 44 0.40 -18.56 26.74
CA ARG A 44 0.16 -18.37 25.30
C ARG A 44 -1.18 -18.90 24.82
N GLU A 45 -2.03 -19.45 25.69
CA GLU A 45 -3.29 -20.05 25.27
C GLU A 45 -4.43 -19.63 26.19
N VAL A 46 -5.51 -19.18 25.56
CA VAL A 46 -6.77 -18.89 26.22
C VAL A 46 -7.89 -19.69 25.58
N GLN A 47 -8.90 -20.03 26.37
CA GLN A 47 -10.02 -20.86 25.95
C GLN A 47 -11.33 -20.34 26.54
N ASP A 48 -12.44 -20.54 25.83
CA ASP A 48 -13.77 -20.29 26.35
C ASP A 48 -14.10 -21.32 27.44
N LYS A 49 -14.58 -20.85 28.59
CA LYS A 49 -15.03 -21.68 29.71
C LYS A 49 -16.20 -22.58 29.31
N THR A 50 -17.05 -22.12 28.41
CA THR A 50 -18.31 -22.79 28.04
C THR A 50 -18.17 -23.70 26.82
N ASN A 51 -17.12 -23.53 26.02
CA ASN A 51 -16.82 -24.37 24.88
C ASN A 51 -15.32 -24.44 24.59
N ALA A 52 -14.69 -25.56 24.98
CA ALA A 52 -13.25 -25.76 24.82
C ALA A 52 -12.74 -25.69 23.36
N GLN A 53 -13.62 -25.82 22.35
CA GLN A 53 -13.24 -25.67 20.95
C GLN A 53 -12.97 -24.22 20.54
N ASN A 54 -13.55 -23.26 21.27
CA ASN A 54 -13.24 -21.85 21.11
C ASN A 54 -11.96 -21.57 21.89
N LYS A 55 -10.84 -21.45 21.20
CA LYS A 55 -9.54 -21.12 21.79
C LYS A 55 -8.71 -20.23 20.89
N CYS A 56 -7.81 -19.48 21.51
CA CYS A 56 -6.84 -18.63 20.83
C CYS A 56 -5.44 -18.91 21.39
N VAL A 57 -4.47 -19.06 20.50
CA VAL A 57 -3.06 -19.34 20.86
C VAL A 57 -2.18 -18.23 20.29
N MET A 58 -1.44 -17.53 21.16
CA MET A 58 -0.45 -16.54 20.76
C MET A 58 0.64 -17.19 19.92
N TYR A 59 0.94 -16.59 18.76
CA TYR A 59 1.94 -17.11 17.84
C TYR A 59 3.35 -17.12 18.46
N GLU A 60 4.16 -18.09 18.04
CA GLU A 60 5.43 -18.43 18.71
C GLU A 60 6.43 -17.27 18.76
N ASP A 61 6.53 -16.49 17.68
CA ASP A 61 7.48 -15.39 17.56
C ASP A 61 7.01 -14.09 18.22
N VAL A 62 5.72 -13.97 18.55
CA VAL A 62 5.16 -12.72 19.09
C VAL A 62 5.87 -12.24 20.35
N PRO A 63 6.17 -13.08 21.37
CA PRO A 63 6.93 -12.63 22.54
C PRO A 63 8.28 -11.98 22.19
N ARG A 64 9.02 -12.57 21.24
CA ARG A 64 10.31 -12.04 20.76
C ARG A 64 10.14 -10.73 20.01
N ILE A 65 9.07 -10.61 19.23
CA ILE A 65 8.74 -9.39 18.47
C ILE A 65 8.42 -8.24 19.42
N ILE A 66 7.58 -8.47 20.44
CA ILE A 66 7.27 -7.44 21.44
C ILE A 66 8.55 -6.99 22.16
N GLU A 67 9.42 -7.93 22.52
CA GLU A 67 10.72 -7.61 23.12
C GLU A 67 11.59 -6.72 22.20
N ASP A 68 11.65 -6.99 20.89
CA ASP A 68 12.40 -6.17 19.93
C ASP A 68 11.80 -4.76 19.77
N ILE A 69 10.47 -4.64 19.70
CA ILE A 69 9.76 -3.34 19.64
C ILE A 69 10.18 -2.47 20.83
N LEU A 70 10.10 -3.03 22.05
CA LEU A 70 10.37 -2.30 23.28
C LEU A 70 11.86 -1.96 23.42
N LYS A 71 12.77 -2.90 23.09
CA LYS A 71 14.22 -2.66 23.14
C LYS A 71 14.67 -1.56 22.18
N ASN A 72 13.98 -1.39 21.05
CA ASN A 72 14.26 -0.31 20.10
C ASN A 72 13.50 1.00 20.43
N GLY A 73 12.79 1.06 21.56
CA GLY A 73 12.12 2.27 22.04
C GLY A 73 10.85 2.65 21.27
N ALA A 74 10.31 1.74 20.45
CA ALA A 74 9.05 1.97 19.75
C ALA A 74 7.86 1.77 20.69
N LYS A 75 6.79 2.52 20.44
CA LYS A 75 5.51 2.31 21.12
C LYS A 75 4.77 1.16 20.46
N LEU A 76 4.32 0.21 21.28
CA LEU A 76 3.44 -0.88 20.84
C LEU A 76 2.00 -0.36 20.76
N ALA A 77 1.35 -0.56 19.61
CA ALA A 77 -0.07 -0.32 19.44
C ALA A 77 -0.81 -1.62 19.13
N ILE A 78 -1.99 -1.80 19.71
CA ILE A 78 -2.97 -2.79 19.30
C ILE A 78 -4.02 -2.07 18.49
N VAL A 79 -4.24 -2.54 17.27
CA VAL A 79 -5.20 -1.95 16.34
C VAL A 79 -6.06 -3.06 15.79
N SER A 80 -7.33 -3.17 16.17
CA SER A 80 -8.20 -4.29 15.80
C SER A 80 -9.62 -3.85 15.46
N CYS A 81 -10.16 -4.42 14.38
CA CYS A 81 -11.57 -4.23 14.01
C CYS A 81 -12.52 -5.16 14.78
N ASN A 82 -12.02 -5.92 15.77
CA ASN A 82 -12.82 -6.82 16.57
C ASN A 82 -13.97 -6.05 17.27
N THR A 83 -15.14 -6.69 17.33
CA THR A 83 -16.36 -6.09 17.90
C THR A 83 -16.46 -6.20 19.42
N SER A 84 -15.49 -6.83 20.08
CA SER A 84 -15.44 -7.01 21.53
C SER A 84 -14.06 -6.69 22.07
N LYS A 85 -13.88 -5.42 22.45
CA LYS A 85 -12.70 -4.95 23.15
C LYS A 85 -12.44 -5.75 24.43
N ASP A 86 -13.47 -6.01 25.23
CA ASP A 86 -13.32 -6.72 26.52
C ASP A 86 -12.75 -8.15 26.36
N LEU A 87 -13.13 -8.87 25.29
CA LEU A 87 -12.55 -10.18 24.99
C LEU A 87 -11.07 -10.06 24.58
N CYS A 88 -10.74 -9.12 23.68
CA CYS A 88 -9.36 -8.88 23.25
C CYS A 88 -8.47 -8.50 24.45
N ASP A 89 -8.88 -7.53 25.27
CA ASP A 89 -8.13 -7.06 26.43
C ASP A 89 -7.89 -8.19 27.43
N ARG A 90 -8.91 -9.03 27.66
CA ARG A 90 -8.78 -10.18 28.57
C ARG A 90 -7.85 -11.26 28.02
N ALA A 91 -7.86 -11.52 26.71
CA ALA A 91 -6.89 -12.43 26.10
C ALA A 91 -5.45 -11.88 26.25
N LEU A 92 -5.24 -10.60 25.92
CA LEU A 92 -3.95 -9.91 26.05
C LEU A 92 -3.48 -9.79 27.51
N TYR A 93 -4.40 -9.80 28.47
CA TYR A 93 -4.09 -9.87 29.91
C TYR A 93 -3.52 -11.24 30.32
N PHE A 94 -4.02 -12.33 29.75
CA PHE A 94 -3.51 -13.68 30.06
C PHE A 94 -2.23 -14.02 29.29
N PHE A 95 -2.03 -13.44 28.11
CA PHE A 95 -0.77 -13.61 27.40
C PHE A 95 0.38 -12.91 28.11
N LYS A 96 1.48 -13.63 28.29
CA LYS A 96 2.68 -13.11 28.96
C LYS A 96 3.87 -13.07 28.02
N VAL A 97 4.60 -11.96 28.07
CA VAL A 97 5.81 -11.71 27.28
C VAL A 97 6.87 -11.04 28.14
N LYS A 98 8.12 -10.95 27.66
CA LYS A 98 9.17 -10.22 28.36
C LYS A 98 9.15 -8.75 27.97
N ASP A 99 9.32 -7.87 28.95
CA ASP A 99 9.56 -6.45 28.71
C ASP A 99 11.01 -6.18 28.26
N GLY A 100 11.35 -4.92 28.01
CA GLY A 100 12.71 -4.52 27.60
C GLY A 100 13.81 -4.85 28.62
N SER A 101 13.46 -5.12 29.88
CA SER A 101 14.38 -5.56 30.94
C SER A 101 14.47 -7.09 31.08
N GLY A 102 13.70 -7.83 30.27
CA GLY A 102 13.62 -9.28 30.31
C GLY A 102 12.65 -9.83 31.36
N LYS A 103 11.89 -8.98 32.05
CA LYS A 103 10.92 -9.39 33.07
C LYS A 103 9.59 -9.78 32.42
N GLU A 104 9.00 -10.88 32.88
CA GLU A 104 7.68 -11.31 32.42
C GLU A 104 6.58 -10.32 32.83
N LYS A 105 5.75 -9.94 31.87
CA LYS A 105 4.64 -8.98 31.97
C LYS A 105 3.46 -9.47 31.16
N ARG A 106 2.26 -8.99 31.51
CA ARG A 106 1.08 -9.21 30.66
C ARG A 106 1.23 -8.36 29.41
N LEU A 107 0.86 -8.89 28.25
CA LEU A 107 1.02 -8.18 26.99
C LEU A 107 0.28 -6.82 27.03
N ILE A 108 -0.94 -6.80 27.58
CA ILE A 108 -1.73 -5.57 27.70
C ILE A 108 -1.04 -4.46 28.50
N GLU A 109 -0.19 -4.80 29.49
CA GLU A 109 0.54 -3.81 30.31
C GLU A 109 1.65 -3.09 29.53
N LEU A 110 2.03 -3.62 28.35
CA LEU A 110 3.08 -3.09 27.49
C LEU A 110 2.52 -2.26 26.32
N VAL A 111 1.19 -2.27 26.14
CA VAL A 111 0.51 -1.58 25.06
C VAL A 111 0.43 -0.08 25.36
N SER A 112 0.94 0.74 24.44
CA SER A 112 0.87 2.21 24.55
C SER A 112 -0.41 2.79 23.97
N PHE A 113 -0.96 2.14 22.94
CA PHE A 113 -2.20 2.55 22.27
C PHE A 113 -3.06 1.32 22.01
N ASP A 114 -4.31 1.35 22.45
CA ASP A 114 -5.19 0.20 22.46
C ASP A 114 -6.50 0.57 21.75
N GLU A 115 -6.47 0.50 20.43
CA GLU A 115 -7.57 0.88 19.55
C GLU A 115 -8.26 -0.39 19.04
N VAL A 116 -9.25 -0.88 19.78
CA VAL A 116 -10.05 -2.07 19.42
C VAL A 116 -11.51 -1.69 19.27
N TYR A 117 -11.98 -1.57 18.03
CA TYR A 117 -13.39 -1.31 17.70
C TYR A 117 -13.64 -1.48 16.19
N ASN A 118 -14.89 -1.77 15.82
CA ASN A 118 -15.27 -2.02 14.42
C ASN A 118 -15.32 -0.72 13.58
N SER A 119 -14.18 -0.34 12.99
CA SER A 119 -14.05 0.80 12.08
C SER A 119 -12.92 0.56 11.08
N GLU A 120 -12.79 1.38 10.03
CA GLU A 120 -11.61 1.31 9.15
C GLU A 120 -10.33 1.60 9.96
N LYS A 121 -9.23 0.91 9.63
CA LYS A 121 -7.93 1.08 10.32
C LYS A 121 -7.40 2.51 10.25
N THR A 122 -7.81 3.31 9.26
CA THR A 122 -7.44 4.73 9.18
C THR A 122 -7.92 5.53 10.38
N VAL A 123 -9.12 5.24 10.90
CA VAL A 123 -9.70 5.92 12.08
C VAL A 123 -8.88 5.61 13.34
N HIS A 124 -8.35 4.39 13.44
CA HIS A 124 -7.47 3.97 14.53
C HIS A 124 -6.15 4.76 14.49
N PHE A 125 -5.55 4.86 13.31
CA PHE A 125 -4.30 5.60 13.13
C PHE A 125 -4.45 7.11 13.33
N GLU A 126 -5.60 7.70 13.00
CA GLU A 126 -5.92 9.10 13.34
C GLU A 126 -5.85 9.36 14.84
N LYS A 127 -6.46 8.49 15.66
CA LYS A 127 -6.35 8.59 17.12
C LYS A 127 -4.92 8.39 17.61
N ILE A 128 -4.23 7.35 17.12
CA ILE A 128 -2.83 7.09 17.48
C ILE A 128 -1.95 8.29 17.15
N LYS A 129 -2.10 8.91 15.98
CA LYS A 129 -1.34 10.11 15.60
C LYS A 129 -1.57 11.28 16.56
N GLY A 130 -2.81 11.49 17.01
CA GLY A 130 -3.16 12.51 18.00
C GLY A 130 -2.36 12.37 19.30
N TRP A 131 -2.16 11.13 19.77
CA TRP A 131 -1.41 10.83 21.00
C TRP A 131 0.10 10.68 20.80
N ALA A 132 0.52 9.99 19.74
CA ALA A 132 1.91 9.67 19.45
C ALA A 132 2.71 10.90 18.98
N LYS A 133 2.03 11.88 18.37
CA LYS A 133 2.62 13.11 17.83
C LYS A 133 3.80 12.86 16.87
N CYS A 134 3.71 11.79 16.07
CA CYS A 134 4.65 11.50 14.99
C CYS A 134 3.95 11.42 13.63
N HIS A 135 4.73 11.49 12.55
CA HIS A 135 4.19 11.36 11.21
C HIS A 135 3.76 9.91 10.95
N TYR A 136 2.76 9.69 10.09
CA TYR A 136 2.31 8.35 9.73
C TYR A 136 3.40 7.50 9.11
N THR A 137 4.32 8.11 8.36
CA THR A 137 5.48 7.41 7.79
C THR A 137 6.46 6.92 8.87
N ASP A 138 6.33 7.36 10.12
CA ASP A 138 7.09 6.81 11.26
C ASP A 138 6.41 5.59 11.91
N MET A 139 5.31 5.09 11.32
CA MET A 139 4.52 3.98 11.84
C MET A 139 4.51 2.80 10.88
N ILE A 140 4.32 1.60 11.44
CA ILE A 140 4.10 0.36 10.69
C ILE A 140 2.90 -0.40 11.27
N LEU A 141 2.08 -1.00 10.41
CA LEU A 141 1.00 -1.92 10.75
C LEU A 141 1.34 -3.33 10.26
N TYR A 142 1.20 -4.32 11.15
CA TYR A 142 1.15 -5.73 10.83
C TYR A 142 -0.28 -6.25 11.02
N ASP A 143 -0.81 -6.88 9.99
CA ASP A 143 -2.22 -7.30 9.91
C ASP A 143 -2.35 -8.48 8.94
N ASP A 144 -3.24 -9.43 9.16
CA ASP A 144 -3.40 -10.58 8.25
C ASP A 144 -4.29 -10.25 7.04
N GLU A 145 -5.12 -9.21 7.14
CA GLU A 145 -6.11 -8.85 6.14
C GLU A 145 -5.58 -7.75 5.20
N ALA A 146 -5.24 -8.13 3.96
CA ALA A 146 -4.65 -7.23 2.97
C ALA A 146 -5.48 -5.95 2.72
N ILE A 147 -6.81 -6.00 2.89
CA ILE A 147 -7.70 -4.84 2.74
C ILE A 147 -7.34 -3.68 3.68
N ASN A 148 -6.65 -3.97 4.79
CA ASN A 148 -6.16 -2.99 5.75
C ASN A 148 -4.95 -2.19 5.24
N ASN A 149 -4.40 -2.51 4.05
CA ASN A 149 -3.40 -1.68 3.36
C ASN A 149 -3.90 -0.26 3.03
N ILE A 150 -5.18 0.03 3.24
CA ILE A 150 -5.74 1.37 3.15
C ILE A 150 -5.01 2.40 4.03
N VAL A 151 -4.41 2.01 5.16
CA VAL A 151 -3.59 2.92 5.97
C VAL A 151 -2.32 3.37 5.25
N GLU A 152 -1.76 2.51 4.41
CA GLU A 152 -0.61 2.83 3.57
C GLU A 152 -0.99 3.79 2.44
N ILE A 153 -2.15 3.55 1.83
CA ILE A 153 -2.66 4.33 0.69
C ILE A 153 -3.12 5.72 1.11
N LYS A 154 -3.84 5.84 2.24
CA LYS A 154 -4.44 7.11 2.67
C LYS A 154 -3.59 7.91 3.65
N LEU A 155 -2.79 7.24 4.49
CA LEU A 155 -2.07 7.88 5.58
C LEU A 155 -0.55 7.80 5.43
N GLY A 156 -0.03 6.78 4.74
CA GLY A 156 1.41 6.54 4.60
C GLY A 156 2.05 5.72 5.70
N VAL A 157 1.23 5.03 6.51
CA VAL A 157 1.72 3.99 7.41
C VAL A 157 2.32 2.87 6.57
N THR A 158 3.49 2.35 6.92
CA THR A 158 3.99 1.15 6.23
C THR A 158 3.10 -0.03 6.57
N PHE A 159 2.64 -0.79 5.58
CA PHE A 159 1.78 -1.96 5.81
C PHE A 159 2.54 -3.26 5.49
N GLN A 160 2.45 -4.24 6.38
CA GLN A 160 3.02 -5.57 6.20
C GLN A 160 1.96 -6.63 6.50
N VAL A 161 1.58 -7.38 5.47
CA VAL A 161 0.57 -8.44 5.61
C VAL A 161 1.15 -9.70 6.26
N SER A 162 0.46 -10.27 7.24
CA SER A 162 0.73 -11.57 7.86
C SER A 162 -0.07 -12.67 7.17
N ARG A 163 0.46 -13.17 6.05
CA ARG A 163 -0.29 -14.04 5.13
C ARG A 163 -0.53 -15.46 5.65
N ASP A 164 -1.46 -16.14 5.00
CA ASP A 164 -1.72 -17.57 5.10
C ASP A 164 -2.12 -18.06 6.50
N GLN A 165 -2.67 -17.19 7.35
CA GLN A 165 -3.06 -17.52 8.73
C GLN A 165 -1.92 -18.09 9.59
N LYS A 166 -0.66 -17.81 9.19
CA LYS A 166 0.54 -18.23 9.93
C LYS A 166 0.86 -17.31 11.11
N GLY A 167 0.11 -16.22 11.27
CA GLY A 167 0.39 -15.22 12.26
C GLY A 167 1.59 -14.36 11.95
N LEU A 168 1.88 -13.46 12.87
CA LEU A 168 3.08 -12.65 12.81
C LEU A 168 4.30 -13.49 13.19
N THR A 169 5.13 -13.78 12.19
CA THR A 169 6.41 -14.48 12.35
C THR A 169 7.56 -13.50 12.43
N TRP A 170 8.71 -13.93 12.97
CA TRP A 170 9.92 -13.11 13.02
C TRP A 170 10.40 -12.69 11.63
N ALA A 171 10.28 -13.58 10.64
CA ALA A 171 10.66 -13.27 9.26
C ALA A 171 9.76 -12.19 8.63
N ASN A 172 8.43 -12.32 8.80
CA ASN A 172 7.47 -11.32 8.31
C ASN A 172 7.67 -9.96 9.00
N TYR A 173 7.90 -9.98 10.31
CA TYR A 173 8.25 -8.80 11.08
C TYR A 173 9.51 -8.10 10.57
N GLN A 174 10.61 -8.83 10.38
CA GLN A 174 11.84 -8.24 9.85
C GLN A 174 11.67 -7.73 8.41
N GLN A 175 10.83 -8.39 7.60
CA GLN A 175 10.47 -7.91 6.26
C GLN A 175 9.74 -6.56 6.34
N GLY A 176 8.76 -6.41 7.23
CA GLY A 176 8.04 -5.15 7.44
C GLY A 176 8.97 -4.02 7.89
N ILE A 177 9.83 -4.26 8.88
CA ILE A 177 10.85 -3.28 9.31
C ILE A 177 11.78 -2.91 8.14
N SER A 178 12.15 -3.87 7.30
CA SER A 178 13.00 -3.65 6.12
C SER A 178 12.30 -2.77 5.07
N VAL A 179 11.01 -3.00 4.80
CA VAL A 179 10.19 -2.15 3.92
C VAL A 179 10.13 -0.73 4.47
N TRP A 180 9.84 -0.59 5.78
CA TRP A 180 9.78 0.72 6.43
C TRP A 180 11.10 1.50 6.27
N ARG A 181 12.25 0.85 6.49
CA ARG A 181 13.58 1.48 6.30
C ARG A 181 13.79 1.96 4.86
N ARG A 182 13.42 1.16 3.86
CA ARG A 182 13.54 1.57 2.45
C ARG A 182 12.59 2.72 2.09
N ASN A 183 11.41 2.79 2.69
CA ASN A 183 10.54 3.97 2.56
C ASN A 183 11.22 5.22 3.13
N LYS A 184 11.92 5.11 4.27
CA LYS A 184 12.69 6.22 4.85
C LYS A 184 13.87 6.66 3.98
N GLU A 185 14.53 5.73 3.31
CA GLU A 185 15.68 6.03 2.43
C GLU A 185 15.30 6.86 1.19
N ILE A 186 14.03 6.85 0.79
CA ILE A 186 13.55 7.62 -0.36
C ILE A 186 12.86 8.94 0.04
N GLU A 187 12.68 9.24 1.32
CA GLU A 187 12.02 10.48 1.75
C GLU A 187 12.89 11.70 1.41
N THR A 188 12.31 12.71 0.74
CA THR A 188 12.93 14.04 0.59
C THR A 188 12.01 15.15 1.10
N PRO A 189 12.55 16.24 1.67
CA PRO A 189 11.75 17.36 2.13
C PRO A 189 10.85 17.91 1.03
N TRP A 190 9.57 18.08 1.33
CA TRP A 190 8.66 18.81 0.47
C TRP A 190 8.92 20.31 0.61
N LEU A 191 9.31 20.95 -0.48
CA LEU A 191 9.66 22.38 -0.55
C LEU A 191 8.55 23.22 -1.18
N GLY A 192 7.40 22.62 -1.50
CA GLY A 192 6.31 23.26 -2.25
C GLY A 192 6.34 22.94 -3.74
N ASN A 193 5.52 23.65 -4.51
CA ASN A 193 5.24 23.34 -5.92
C ASN A 193 6.19 23.98 -6.94
N ASP A 194 7.05 24.91 -6.52
CA ASP A 194 7.98 25.53 -7.47
C ASP A 194 9.08 24.54 -7.87
N ALA A 195 9.05 24.12 -9.13
CA ALA A 195 10.02 23.20 -9.70
C ALA A 195 11.47 23.68 -9.61
N LYS A 196 11.72 24.99 -9.45
CA LYS A 196 13.07 25.53 -9.24
C LYS A 196 13.67 25.14 -7.89
N LEU A 197 12.84 24.80 -6.90
CA LEU A 197 13.27 24.35 -5.58
C LEU A 197 13.87 22.93 -5.61
N TYR A 198 13.69 22.20 -6.71
CA TYR A 198 14.21 20.86 -6.92
C TYR A 198 15.23 20.86 -8.07
N PRO A 199 16.51 21.22 -7.80
CA PRO A 199 17.53 21.33 -8.84
C PRO A 199 17.89 19.97 -9.47
N LYS A 200 17.68 18.87 -8.74
CA LYS A 200 17.91 17.50 -9.19
C LYS A 200 16.66 16.82 -9.77
N LYS A 201 15.59 17.57 -10.04
CA LYS A 201 14.36 16.96 -10.53
C LYS A 201 14.61 16.26 -11.88
N LYS A 202 14.01 15.09 -12.06
CA LYS A 202 14.03 14.34 -13.32
C LYS A 202 12.63 14.36 -13.92
N PHE A 203 12.50 14.76 -15.19
CA PHE A 203 11.23 14.59 -15.90
C PHE A 203 10.98 13.10 -16.15
N ILE A 204 9.80 12.60 -15.78
CA ILE A 204 9.47 11.18 -15.86
C ILE A 204 8.20 10.87 -16.64
N GLY A 205 7.46 11.86 -17.12
CA GLY A 205 6.32 11.65 -18.02
C GLY A 205 5.15 12.57 -17.74
N TYR A 206 3.95 12.14 -18.10
CA TYR A 206 2.71 12.92 -18.02
C TYR A 206 1.59 12.11 -17.37
N SER A 207 0.67 12.77 -16.68
CA SER A 207 -0.54 12.12 -16.18
C SER A 207 -1.74 13.05 -16.27
N GLY A 208 -2.85 12.55 -16.81
CA GLY A 208 -4.16 13.21 -16.77
C GLY A 208 -4.89 12.82 -15.49
N MET A 209 -5.17 13.80 -14.63
CA MET A 209 -5.71 13.56 -13.29
C MET A 209 -6.87 14.49 -12.99
N ASP A 210 -7.75 14.06 -12.09
CA ASP A 210 -8.77 14.92 -11.49
C ASP A 210 -8.13 15.97 -10.55
N LEU A 211 -8.85 17.08 -10.33
CA LEU A 211 -8.36 18.16 -9.48
C LEU A 211 -8.12 17.75 -8.02
N ASP A 212 -8.86 16.79 -7.47
CA ASP A 212 -8.68 16.39 -6.08
C ASP A 212 -7.34 15.65 -5.90
N THR A 213 -7.01 14.75 -6.83
CA THR A 213 -5.69 14.11 -6.90
C THR A 213 -4.58 15.15 -7.05
N ILE A 214 -4.75 16.13 -7.94
CA ILE A 214 -3.76 17.20 -8.15
C ILE A 214 -3.55 18.00 -6.87
N ASN A 215 -4.62 18.41 -6.19
CA ASN A 215 -4.54 19.20 -4.97
C ASN A 215 -3.84 18.42 -3.83
N LEU A 216 -4.05 17.10 -3.75
CA LEU A 216 -3.35 16.25 -2.78
C LEU A 216 -1.84 16.20 -3.07
N LEU A 217 -1.43 16.03 -4.32
CA LEU A 217 -0.02 15.99 -4.71
C LEU A 217 0.66 17.36 -4.53
N GLU A 218 -0.04 18.45 -4.81
CA GLU A 218 0.46 19.82 -4.60
C GLU A 218 0.60 20.20 -3.12
N ALA A 219 -0.07 19.47 -2.23
CA ALA A 219 0.15 19.56 -0.78
C ALA A 219 1.33 18.69 -0.30
N GLY A 220 2.08 18.06 -1.23
CA GLY A 220 3.14 17.10 -0.93
C GLY A 220 2.60 15.75 -0.46
N GLY A 221 1.33 15.45 -0.75
CA GLY A 221 0.65 14.22 -0.36
C GLY A 221 0.69 13.14 -1.45
N ARG A 222 -0.40 12.36 -1.54
CA ARG A 222 -0.54 11.21 -2.44
C ARG A 222 -1.97 11.05 -2.91
N ARG A 223 -2.18 10.28 -3.97
CA ARG A 223 -3.51 9.93 -4.45
C ARG A 223 -4.23 9.02 -3.44
N HIS A 224 -5.48 9.36 -3.11
CA HIS A 224 -6.32 8.58 -2.19
C HIS A 224 -7.48 7.84 -2.89
N ASP A 225 -7.68 8.06 -4.20
CA ASP A 225 -8.80 7.47 -4.91
C ASP A 225 -8.67 5.94 -5.02
N ARG A 226 -9.79 5.27 -4.76
CA ARG A 226 -9.98 3.83 -4.83
C ARG A 226 -10.90 3.40 -5.95
N LYS A 227 -11.68 4.33 -6.52
CA LYS A 227 -12.65 4.05 -7.58
C LYS A 227 -11.94 3.84 -8.90
N GLU A 228 -10.86 4.58 -9.15
CA GLU A 228 -10.03 4.44 -10.34
C GLU A 228 -8.65 3.90 -9.97
N ALA A 229 -8.60 2.75 -9.27
CA ALA A 229 -7.34 2.04 -9.11
C ALA A 229 -6.70 1.84 -10.49
N ALA A 230 -5.37 1.96 -10.60
CA ALA A 230 -4.71 1.57 -11.84
C ALA A 230 -4.90 0.06 -12.04
N ARG A 231 -4.65 -0.44 -13.26
CA ARG A 231 -4.56 -1.90 -13.51
C ARG A 231 -3.52 -2.57 -12.62
N TRP A 232 -2.63 -1.79 -12.02
CA TRP A 232 -1.56 -2.24 -11.13
C TRP A 232 -1.76 -1.81 -9.68
N GLY A 233 -3.01 -1.70 -9.22
CA GLY A 233 -3.39 -1.43 -7.83
C GLY A 233 -3.61 0.04 -7.50
N TYR A 234 -3.57 0.38 -6.21
CA TYR A 234 -3.81 1.74 -5.71
C TYR A 234 -2.61 2.65 -5.97
N SER A 235 -2.48 3.12 -7.19
CA SER A 235 -1.29 3.80 -7.69
C SER A 235 -1.65 4.89 -8.70
N MET A 236 -0.67 5.73 -9.03
CA MET A 236 -0.78 6.76 -10.04
C MET A 236 -0.10 6.29 -11.32
N TYR A 237 -0.81 6.36 -12.45
CA TYR A 237 -0.24 6.09 -13.76
C TYR A 237 0.48 7.33 -14.28
N ILE A 238 1.52 7.11 -15.08
CA ILE A 238 2.29 8.13 -15.78
C ILE A 238 2.59 7.58 -17.18
N ALA A 239 2.13 8.29 -18.20
CA ALA A 239 2.43 7.99 -19.60
C ALA A 239 3.74 8.66 -20.02
N ASP A 240 4.47 8.02 -20.94
CA ASP A 240 5.65 8.59 -21.58
C ASP A 240 5.32 9.53 -22.74
N ASP A 241 4.05 9.61 -23.12
CA ASP A 241 3.52 10.43 -24.21
C ASP A 241 2.37 11.33 -23.72
N PRO A 242 2.42 12.66 -23.98
CA PRO A 242 1.38 13.58 -23.53
C PRO A 242 0.02 13.35 -24.21
N LEU A 243 -0.04 12.75 -25.41
CA LEU A 243 -1.31 12.37 -26.05
C LEU A 243 -2.03 11.28 -25.26
N ILE A 244 -1.30 10.34 -24.69
CA ILE A 244 -1.87 9.28 -23.84
C ILE A 244 -2.40 9.85 -22.54
N ALA A 245 -1.64 10.74 -21.90
CA ALA A 245 -2.10 11.43 -20.69
C ALA A 245 -3.35 12.29 -20.98
N LYS A 246 -3.40 12.98 -22.13
CA LYS A 246 -4.59 13.70 -22.59
C LYS A 246 -5.78 12.77 -22.79
N TYR A 247 -5.58 11.63 -23.47
CA TYR A 247 -6.64 10.64 -23.67
C TYR A 247 -7.26 10.22 -22.33
N PHE A 248 -6.45 9.88 -21.34
CA PHE A 248 -6.97 9.49 -20.02
C PHE A 248 -7.63 10.65 -19.26
N SER A 249 -7.09 11.87 -19.39
CA SER A 249 -7.75 13.09 -18.87
C SER A 249 -9.16 13.27 -19.43
N ASP A 250 -9.35 12.99 -20.73
CA ASP A 250 -10.64 13.09 -21.40
C ASP A 250 -11.54 11.89 -21.09
N TRP A 251 -10.96 10.69 -20.98
CA TRP A 251 -11.66 9.46 -20.62
C TRP A 251 -12.33 9.55 -19.23
N ILE A 252 -11.66 10.18 -18.25
CA ILE A 252 -12.26 10.45 -16.92
C ILE A 252 -13.55 11.29 -17.03
N LYS A 253 -13.66 12.16 -18.04
CA LYS A 253 -14.85 13.00 -18.26
C LYS A 253 -16.00 12.26 -18.95
N ASP A 254 -15.75 11.06 -19.48
CA ASP A 254 -16.75 10.31 -20.22
C ASP A 254 -17.86 9.83 -19.26
N PRO A 255 -19.15 10.13 -19.53
CA PRO A 255 -20.27 9.76 -18.65
C PRO A 255 -20.54 8.25 -18.61
N THR A 256 -20.02 7.47 -19.56
CA THR A 256 -20.29 6.04 -19.68
C THR A 256 -19.24 5.19 -18.96
N VAL A 257 -18.03 5.72 -18.78
CA VAL A 257 -16.88 4.95 -18.28
C VAL A 257 -16.05 5.68 -17.21
N GLY A 258 -16.27 6.97 -16.99
CA GLY A 258 -15.52 7.80 -16.03
C GLY A 258 -16.39 8.48 -14.95
N LEU A 259 -15.87 9.56 -14.38
CA LEU A 259 -16.54 10.40 -13.38
C LEU A 259 -17.61 11.32 -13.97
N GLY A 260 -17.69 11.39 -15.31
CA GLY A 260 -18.69 12.15 -16.04
C GLY A 260 -18.29 13.59 -16.38
N PRO A 261 -19.14 14.31 -17.11
CA PRO A 261 -18.78 15.57 -17.79
C PRO A 261 -18.49 16.73 -16.83
N SER A 262 -18.88 16.63 -15.55
CA SER A 262 -18.54 17.60 -14.52
C SER A 262 -17.13 17.42 -13.94
N ALA A 263 -16.46 16.31 -14.25
CA ALA A 263 -15.11 16.05 -13.78
C ALA A 263 -14.13 17.09 -14.35
N LYS A 264 -13.43 17.77 -13.44
CA LYS A 264 -12.37 18.71 -13.81
C LYS A 264 -11.05 17.96 -13.82
N THR A 265 -10.49 17.75 -15.01
CA THR A 265 -9.21 17.06 -15.18
C THR A 265 -8.20 17.96 -15.88
N VAL A 266 -6.93 17.76 -15.54
CA VAL A 266 -5.79 18.49 -16.09
C VAL A 266 -4.66 17.50 -16.37
N VAL A 267 -3.98 17.68 -17.50
CA VAL A 267 -2.72 16.96 -17.76
C VAL A 267 -1.59 17.67 -17.03
N CYS A 268 -0.84 16.92 -16.25
CA CYS A 268 0.34 17.40 -15.55
C CYS A 268 1.60 16.77 -16.14
N ALA A 269 2.65 17.57 -16.30
CA ALA A 269 4.01 17.07 -16.42
C ALA A 269 4.47 16.57 -15.05
N ILE A 270 5.04 15.37 -15.01
CA ILE A 270 5.43 14.70 -13.78
C ILE A 270 6.95 14.66 -13.67
N TYR A 271 7.44 15.05 -12.50
CA TYR A 271 8.84 15.05 -12.16
C TYR A 271 9.07 14.20 -10.91
N PHE A 272 10.18 13.48 -10.91
CA PHE A 272 10.77 12.93 -9.69
C PHE A 272 11.65 14.02 -9.06
N ARG A 273 11.50 14.29 -7.77
CA ARG A 273 12.14 15.43 -7.08
C ARG A 273 13.67 15.31 -7.00
N ASP A 274 14.19 14.09 -6.84
CA ASP A 274 15.64 13.84 -6.82
C ASP A 274 16.05 12.69 -7.76
N GLU A 275 16.73 13.02 -8.86
CA GLU A 275 17.24 12.06 -9.84
C GLU A 275 18.17 11.00 -9.23
N SER A 276 18.95 11.34 -8.21
CA SER A 276 19.86 10.38 -7.59
C SER A 276 19.10 9.30 -6.82
N ILE A 277 17.94 9.64 -6.26
CA ILE A 277 17.02 8.67 -5.64
C ILE A 277 16.28 7.91 -6.74
N PHE A 278 15.82 8.57 -7.80
CA PHE A 278 15.23 7.90 -8.95
C PHE A 278 16.16 6.81 -9.50
N ASN A 279 17.45 7.07 -9.64
CA ASN A 279 18.40 6.10 -10.18
C ASN A 279 18.63 4.90 -9.24
N LYS A 280 18.41 5.05 -7.92
CA LYS A 280 18.60 4.01 -6.91
C LYS A 280 17.35 3.19 -6.61
N ILE A 281 16.16 3.80 -6.71
CA ILE A 281 14.92 3.09 -6.40
C ILE A 281 14.76 1.90 -7.36
N PRO A 282 14.41 0.70 -6.86
CA PRO A 282 14.18 -0.45 -7.71
C PRO A 282 13.09 -0.18 -8.75
N LYS A 283 13.31 -0.66 -9.97
CA LYS A 283 12.36 -0.53 -11.07
C LYS A 283 12.18 -1.86 -11.74
N ILE A 284 10.96 -2.15 -12.20
CA ILE A 284 10.68 -3.41 -12.88
C ILE A 284 9.70 -3.20 -14.02
N TRP A 285 9.94 -3.91 -15.12
CA TRP A 285 8.96 -4.04 -16.20
C TRP A 285 8.17 -5.33 -16.02
N VAL A 286 6.88 -5.21 -15.76
CA VAL A 286 5.95 -6.33 -15.54
C VAL A 286 5.30 -6.70 -16.88
N PRO A 287 5.20 -8.00 -17.23
CA PRO A 287 4.55 -8.43 -18.46
C PRO A 287 3.05 -8.09 -18.43
N GLU A 288 2.42 -8.01 -19.59
CA GLU A 288 0.97 -7.87 -19.71
C GLU A 288 0.26 -9.19 -19.35
N ASP A 289 0.32 -9.55 -18.06
CA ASP A 289 -0.29 -10.75 -17.49
C ASP A 289 -1.53 -10.36 -16.67
N LYS A 290 -2.70 -10.76 -17.16
CA LYS A 290 -3.99 -10.48 -16.51
C LYS A 290 -4.09 -11.04 -15.08
N THR A 291 -3.30 -12.06 -14.73
CA THR A 291 -3.28 -12.62 -13.37
C THR A 291 -2.58 -11.71 -12.36
N LEU A 292 -1.75 -10.77 -12.83
CA LEU A 292 -1.05 -9.77 -12.01
C LEU A 292 -1.77 -8.41 -12.00
N GLN A 293 -2.73 -8.23 -12.90
CA GLN A 293 -3.57 -7.04 -12.98
C GLN A 293 -4.67 -7.08 -11.92
N THR A 294 -5.03 -5.90 -11.45
CA THR A 294 -6.15 -5.65 -10.57
C THR A 294 -7.39 -5.40 -11.42
N ASN A 295 -8.52 -6.01 -11.05
CA ASN A 295 -9.82 -5.65 -11.62
C ASN A 295 -10.26 -4.29 -11.05
N ASN A 296 -9.85 -3.22 -11.71
CA ASN A 296 -10.11 -1.86 -11.27
C ASN A 296 -11.49 -1.31 -11.64
N VAL A 297 -12.30 -2.06 -12.41
CA VAL A 297 -13.64 -1.62 -12.83
C VAL A 297 -14.72 -2.17 -11.91
N SER A 298 -14.61 -3.43 -11.49
CA SER A 298 -15.63 -4.12 -10.69
C SER A 298 -15.09 -4.91 -9.50
N GLY A 299 -13.78 -4.83 -9.24
CA GLY A 299 -13.15 -5.55 -8.14
C GLY A 299 -13.63 -5.03 -6.79
N LYS A 300 -13.91 -5.95 -5.85
CA LYS A 300 -14.17 -5.56 -4.47
C LYS A 300 -12.86 -5.09 -3.83
N PRO A 301 -12.90 -4.13 -2.89
CA PRO A 301 -11.75 -3.71 -2.08
C PRO A 301 -10.82 -4.84 -1.61
N PHE A 302 -11.42 -5.93 -1.14
CA PHE A 302 -10.71 -7.13 -0.68
C PHE A 302 -9.89 -7.78 -1.80
N ASP A 303 -10.51 -8.03 -2.95
CA ASP A 303 -9.86 -8.67 -4.11
C ASP A 303 -8.73 -7.80 -4.66
N ILE A 304 -8.94 -6.48 -4.68
CA ILE A 304 -7.93 -5.51 -5.14
C ILE A 304 -6.70 -5.55 -4.23
N ALA A 305 -6.90 -5.56 -2.91
CA ALA A 305 -5.81 -5.57 -1.96
C ALA A 305 -5.00 -6.88 -2.05
N TRP A 306 -5.65 -8.03 -2.13
CA TRP A 306 -4.97 -9.31 -2.31
C TRP A 306 -4.28 -9.46 -3.68
N SER A 307 -4.88 -8.92 -4.75
CA SER A 307 -4.22 -8.81 -6.07
C SER A 307 -2.91 -8.03 -5.98
N GLN A 308 -2.89 -6.92 -5.23
CA GLN A 308 -1.67 -6.16 -4.99
C GLN A 308 -0.62 -6.96 -4.21
N GLU A 309 -0.99 -7.61 -3.11
CA GLU A 309 -0.05 -8.44 -2.34
C GLU A 309 0.50 -9.62 -3.15
N ASN A 310 -0.31 -10.23 -4.02
CA ASN A 310 0.13 -11.29 -4.93
C ASN A 310 1.13 -10.78 -5.97
N ARG A 311 0.88 -9.59 -6.53
CA ARG A 311 1.79 -8.95 -7.46
C ARG A 311 3.12 -8.61 -6.78
N ASP A 312 3.08 -8.06 -5.57
CA ASP A 312 4.29 -7.70 -4.82
C ASP A 312 5.17 -8.94 -4.55
N LEU A 313 4.57 -10.08 -4.19
CA LEU A 313 5.31 -11.35 -4.06
C LEU A 313 5.91 -11.83 -5.39
N LYS A 314 5.16 -11.72 -6.49
CA LYS A 314 5.67 -12.08 -7.82
C LYS A 314 6.84 -11.17 -8.21
N VAL A 315 6.74 -9.86 -7.95
CA VAL A 315 7.82 -8.89 -8.18
C VAL A 315 9.05 -9.21 -7.32
N GLU A 316 8.86 -9.59 -6.06
CA GLU A 316 9.97 -10.02 -5.19
C GLU A 316 10.65 -11.29 -5.70
N SER A 317 9.91 -12.25 -6.29
CA SER A 317 10.50 -13.43 -6.92
C SER A 317 11.35 -13.11 -8.16
N TRP A 318 11.18 -11.93 -8.75
CA TRP A 318 12.05 -11.40 -9.80
C TRP A 318 13.22 -10.56 -9.26
N GLY A 319 13.40 -10.53 -7.95
CA GLY A 319 14.52 -9.86 -7.27
C GLY A 319 14.29 -8.36 -7.00
N VAL A 320 13.06 -7.85 -7.15
CA VAL A 320 12.73 -6.44 -6.93
C VAL A 320 11.84 -6.29 -5.70
N LYS A 321 12.19 -5.40 -4.77
CA LYS A 321 11.49 -5.24 -3.48
C LYS A 321 10.86 -3.86 -3.34
N LYS A 322 9.76 -3.78 -2.59
CA LYS A 322 9.08 -2.50 -2.26
C LYS A 322 9.99 -1.56 -1.44
N PRO A 323 9.89 -0.24 -1.61
CA PRO A 323 9.14 0.44 -2.66
C PRO A 323 9.84 0.29 -4.01
N TYR A 324 9.06 0.14 -5.09
CA TYR A 324 9.57 0.06 -6.47
C TYR A 324 8.69 0.87 -7.42
N ILE A 325 9.22 1.16 -8.61
CA ILE A 325 8.47 1.72 -9.74
C ILE A 325 8.17 0.60 -10.73
N LEU A 326 6.92 0.49 -11.16
CA LEU A 326 6.47 -0.52 -12.11
C LEU A 326 6.32 0.10 -13.48
N PHE A 327 6.79 -0.59 -14.51
CA PHE A 327 6.56 -0.29 -15.91
C PHE A 327 5.76 -1.44 -16.52
N ALA A 328 4.86 -1.12 -17.45
CA ALA A 328 4.07 -2.09 -18.17
C ALA A 328 3.79 -1.60 -19.60
N ARG A 329 3.34 -2.52 -20.45
CA ARG A 329 2.96 -2.23 -21.83
C ARG A 329 1.58 -2.79 -22.12
N HIS A 330 0.70 -1.95 -22.64
CA HIS A 330 -0.71 -2.29 -22.80
C HIS A 330 -1.14 -2.24 -24.25
N HIS A 331 -2.03 -3.15 -24.62
CA HIS A 331 -2.72 -3.09 -25.89
C HIS A 331 -3.51 -1.78 -26.01
N ASN A 332 -3.66 -1.30 -27.26
CA ASN A 332 -4.57 -0.23 -27.63
C ASN A 332 -5.96 -0.42 -26.98
N MET A 333 -6.61 0.69 -26.63
CA MET A 333 -7.98 0.74 -26.13
C MET A 333 -8.96 1.07 -27.28
N PRO A 334 -9.61 0.08 -27.93
CA PRO A 334 -10.45 0.33 -29.10
C PRO A 334 -11.68 1.18 -28.75
N LYS A 335 -12.03 2.13 -29.63
CA LYS A 335 -13.11 3.10 -29.42
C LYS A 335 -14.45 2.43 -29.12
N GLU A 336 -14.73 1.32 -29.79
CA GLU A 336 -15.97 0.56 -29.66
C GLU A 336 -16.19 0.06 -28.23
N LYS A 337 -15.11 -0.17 -27.49
CA LYS A 337 -15.14 -0.62 -26.09
C LYS A 337 -15.05 0.53 -25.09
N TRP A 338 -14.37 1.63 -25.44
CA TRP A 338 -13.96 2.65 -24.46
C TRP A 338 -14.48 4.06 -24.76
N GLY A 339 -15.33 4.23 -25.77
CA GLY A 339 -16.02 5.50 -26.09
C GLY A 339 -15.17 6.51 -26.88
N LEU A 340 -13.86 6.52 -26.66
CA LEU A 340 -12.93 7.49 -27.25
C LEU A 340 -11.92 6.83 -28.20
N PRO A 341 -11.53 7.48 -29.32
CA PRO A 341 -10.46 6.99 -30.17
C PRO A 341 -9.13 7.08 -29.43
N PHE A 342 -8.48 5.93 -29.25
CA PHE A 342 -7.16 5.89 -28.62
C PHE A 342 -6.08 6.43 -29.58
N PRO A 343 -5.15 7.29 -29.12
CA PRO A 343 -4.22 8.00 -30.00
C PRO A 343 -3.13 7.11 -30.61
N ILE A 344 -2.92 5.89 -30.09
CA ILE A 344 -1.95 4.93 -30.62
C ILE A 344 -2.64 4.00 -31.62
N PRO A 345 -2.21 3.89 -32.88
CA PRO A 345 -2.86 2.99 -33.84
C PRO A 345 -2.77 1.51 -33.46
N TYR A 346 -3.82 0.73 -33.70
CA TYR A 346 -3.73 -0.73 -33.62
C TYR A 346 -2.77 -1.29 -34.69
N PRO A 347 -1.93 -2.32 -34.41
CA PRO A 347 -1.83 -3.11 -33.18
C PRO A 347 -0.79 -2.59 -32.17
N GLN A 348 -0.35 -1.34 -32.29
CA GLN A 348 0.69 -0.81 -31.42
C GLN A 348 0.22 -0.74 -29.96
N ARG A 349 1.18 -0.90 -29.05
CA ARG A 349 0.98 -0.85 -27.60
C ARG A 349 1.52 0.45 -27.04
N PHE A 350 1.04 0.85 -25.87
CA PHE A 350 1.52 2.04 -25.16
C PHE A 350 2.18 1.63 -23.84
N ASN A 351 3.06 2.49 -23.31
CA ASN A 351 3.70 2.25 -22.03
C ASN A 351 2.95 2.92 -20.88
N GLU A 352 2.99 2.29 -19.73
CA GLU A 352 2.53 2.84 -18.47
C GLU A 352 3.67 2.72 -17.45
N MET A 353 3.95 3.81 -16.74
CA MET A 353 4.73 3.78 -15.50
C MET A 353 3.76 3.99 -14.33
N VAL A 354 3.96 3.23 -13.26
CA VAL A 354 3.10 3.19 -12.10
C VAL A 354 3.90 3.55 -10.86
N ILE A 355 3.43 4.57 -10.13
CA ILE A 355 4.04 5.06 -8.89
C ILE A 355 3.09 4.82 -7.72
N TYR A 356 3.57 4.08 -6.72
CA TYR A 356 2.80 3.76 -5.52
C TYR A 356 2.81 4.91 -4.49
N PRO A 357 1.82 4.98 -3.57
CA PRO A 357 1.57 6.16 -2.74
C PRO A 357 2.76 6.63 -1.88
N GLN A 358 3.60 5.71 -1.42
CA GLN A 358 4.82 6.03 -0.65
C GLN A 358 5.84 6.78 -1.50
N VAL A 359 6.00 6.37 -2.77
CA VAL A 359 6.89 7.05 -3.72
C VAL A 359 6.28 8.38 -4.16
N GLN A 360 4.95 8.47 -4.29
CA GLN A 360 4.25 9.72 -4.60
C GLN A 360 4.58 10.80 -3.56
N GLU A 361 4.26 10.55 -2.30
CA GLU A 361 4.51 11.51 -1.22
C GLU A 361 6.01 11.79 -1.07
N ALA A 362 6.87 10.78 -1.20
CA ALA A 362 8.30 10.94 -0.97
C ALA A 362 9.05 11.67 -2.09
N GLN A 363 8.56 11.63 -3.34
CA GLN A 363 9.38 11.99 -4.51
C GLN A 363 8.64 12.65 -5.67
N ILE A 364 7.32 12.68 -5.73
CA ILE A 364 6.64 13.24 -6.90
C ILE A 364 6.46 14.76 -6.78
N LEU A 365 6.67 15.44 -7.89
CA LEU A 365 6.32 16.83 -8.14
C LEU A 365 5.51 16.88 -9.44
N ILE A 366 4.44 17.67 -9.44
CA ILE A 366 3.61 17.85 -10.63
C ILE A 366 3.62 19.31 -11.09
N VAL A 367 3.52 19.51 -12.40
CA VAL A 367 3.36 20.81 -13.03
C VAL A 367 2.13 20.75 -13.93
N ARG A 368 1.07 21.46 -13.56
CA ARG A 368 -0.15 21.56 -14.39
C ARG A 368 0.20 22.18 -15.74
N LEU A 369 -0.31 21.59 -16.83
CA LEU A 369 -0.17 22.17 -18.17
C LEU A 369 -1.45 22.91 -18.54
N SER A 370 -1.33 24.15 -19.01
CA SER A 370 -2.45 24.81 -19.70
C SER A 370 -2.74 24.09 -21.03
N ASP A 371 -3.89 24.35 -21.65
CA ASP A 371 -4.19 23.78 -22.97
C ASP A 371 -3.13 24.16 -24.03
N ALA A 372 -2.61 25.38 -23.96
CA ALA A 372 -1.54 25.86 -24.83
C ALA A 372 -0.21 25.12 -24.56
N ASP A 373 0.14 24.91 -23.29
CA ASP A 373 1.34 24.15 -22.92
C ASP A 373 1.20 22.68 -23.32
N LEU A 374 0.06 22.05 -23.05
CA LEU A 374 -0.21 20.68 -23.45
C LEU A 374 -0.12 20.52 -24.97
N ALA A 375 -0.72 21.43 -25.74
CA ALA A 375 -0.62 21.41 -27.20
C ALA A 375 0.83 21.57 -27.69
N LYS A 376 1.64 22.39 -27.00
CA LYS A 376 3.08 22.50 -27.28
C LYS A 376 3.81 21.20 -26.94
N HIS A 377 3.53 20.59 -25.78
CA HIS A 377 4.14 19.32 -25.39
C HIS A 377 3.79 18.17 -26.34
N ILE A 378 2.56 18.15 -26.87
CA ILE A 378 2.14 17.17 -27.88
C ILE A 378 2.91 17.31 -29.19
N ARG A 379 3.24 18.54 -29.61
CA ARG A 379 3.97 18.77 -30.86
C ARG A 379 5.47 18.62 -30.71
N ASP A 380 6.02 19.21 -29.65
CA ASP A 380 7.44 19.52 -29.53
C ASP A 380 8.04 19.04 -28.19
N GLY A 381 7.23 18.44 -27.32
CA GLY A 381 7.65 18.02 -25.99
C GLY A 381 8.44 16.71 -25.98
N PRO A 382 9.00 16.33 -24.82
CA PRO A 382 9.65 15.03 -24.68
C PRO A 382 8.64 13.89 -24.71
N HIS A 383 8.92 12.89 -25.57
CA HIS A 383 8.28 11.57 -25.57
C HIS A 383 9.32 10.55 -25.06
N LEU A 384 9.12 10.01 -23.86
CA LEU A 384 10.20 9.30 -23.15
C LEU A 384 10.46 7.90 -23.70
N HIS A 385 9.44 7.24 -24.28
CA HIS A 385 9.50 5.87 -24.79
C HIS A 385 10.15 4.93 -23.77
N TYR A 386 9.45 4.58 -22.70
CA TYR A 386 10.06 3.87 -21.56
C TYR A 386 10.79 2.58 -21.95
N GLU A 387 10.38 1.89 -23.04
CA GLU A 387 11.07 0.70 -23.53
C GLU A 387 12.51 0.98 -24.00
N LYS A 388 12.82 2.22 -24.34
CA LYS A 388 14.17 2.68 -24.72
C LYS A 388 14.98 3.16 -23.52
N LYS A 389 14.39 3.13 -22.32
CA LYS A 389 14.99 3.61 -21.06
C LYS A 389 15.40 2.48 -20.12
N LEU A 390 15.26 1.22 -20.55
CA LEU A 390 15.51 0.05 -19.72
C LEU A 390 16.91 0.05 -19.10
N THR A 391 17.95 0.23 -19.91
CA THR A 391 19.35 0.30 -19.45
C THR A 391 19.63 1.62 -18.71
N GLU A 392 19.22 2.75 -19.28
CA GLU A 392 19.46 4.09 -18.69
C GLU A 392 18.90 4.22 -17.27
N TRP A 393 17.70 3.67 -17.04
CA TRP A 393 16.99 3.80 -15.77
C TRP A 393 17.16 2.58 -14.85
N ASN A 394 18.00 1.62 -15.26
CA ASN A 394 18.24 0.38 -14.54
C ASN A 394 16.94 -0.36 -14.19
N ILE A 395 16.12 -0.61 -15.22
CA ILE A 395 14.84 -1.31 -15.09
C ILE A 395 15.07 -2.81 -15.17
N THR A 396 14.70 -3.53 -14.12
CA THR A 396 14.72 -5.00 -14.12
C THR A 396 13.70 -5.54 -15.12
N VAL A 397 14.12 -6.46 -15.98
CA VAL A 397 13.27 -7.10 -16.97
C VAL A 397 13.26 -8.63 -16.77
N PRO A 398 12.19 -9.19 -16.18
CA PRO A 398 11.98 -10.62 -16.08
C PRO A 398 11.94 -11.34 -17.44
N SER A 399 12.19 -12.65 -17.41
CA SER A 399 12.15 -13.49 -18.62
C SER A 399 10.76 -13.48 -19.29
N GLU A 400 9.71 -13.40 -18.48
CA GLU A 400 8.32 -13.35 -18.88
C GLU A 400 8.02 -12.07 -19.67
N THR A 401 8.57 -10.94 -19.25
CA THR A 401 8.48 -9.67 -19.97
C THR A 401 9.16 -9.74 -21.33
N LYS A 402 10.35 -10.36 -21.41
CA LYS A 402 11.03 -10.54 -22.70
C LYS A 402 10.20 -11.37 -23.68
N LYS A 403 9.54 -12.42 -23.18
CA LYS A 403 8.62 -13.26 -23.97
C LYS A 403 7.40 -12.47 -24.44
N ASP A 404 6.84 -11.62 -23.58
CA ASP A 404 5.72 -10.74 -23.94
C ASP A 404 6.08 -9.80 -25.10
N PHE A 405 7.26 -9.16 -25.08
CA PHE A 405 7.74 -8.32 -26.18
C PHE A 405 7.86 -9.11 -27.49
N VAL A 406 8.49 -10.29 -27.44
CA VAL A 406 8.64 -11.17 -28.61
C VAL A 406 7.27 -11.59 -29.17
N ALA A 407 6.32 -11.96 -28.31
CA ALA A 407 4.97 -12.35 -28.71
C ALA A 407 4.22 -11.21 -29.43
N ASN A 408 4.54 -9.96 -29.11
CA ASN A 408 3.97 -8.77 -29.73
C ASN A 408 4.83 -8.20 -30.87
N LYS A 409 5.87 -8.92 -31.32
CA LYS A 409 6.80 -8.49 -32.38
C LYS A 409 7.53 -7.17 -32.06
N GLU A 410 7.80 -6.92 -30.80
CA GLU A 410 8.53 -5.75 -30.32
C GLU A 410 9.96 -6.13 -29.96
N SER A 411 10.91 -5.23 -30.23
CA SER A 411 12.33 -5.44 -29.92
C SER A 411 12.70 -4.94 -28.52
N PHE A 412 13.57 -5.67 -27.85
CA PHE A 412 14.38 -5.16 -26.75
C PHE A 412 15.51 -4.31 -27.35
N ALA A 413 15.51 -2.99 -27.12
CA ALA A 413 16.58 -2.10 -27.54
C ALA A 413 17.41 -1.63 -26.34
#